data_AF-A0A925LAQ5-F1
#
_entry.id   AF-A0A925LAQ5-F1
#
_cell.length_a   1.000
_cell.length_b   1.000
_cell.length_c   1.000
_cell.angle_alpha   90.00
_cell.angle_beta   90.00
_cell.angle_gamma   90.00
#
_symmetry.space_group_name_H-M   'P 1'
#
loop_
_entity.id
_entity.type
_entity.pdbx_description
1 polymer ?
#
loop_
_entity_poly.entity_id
_entity_poly.type
_entity_poly.pdbx_seq_one_letter_code
_entity_poly.pdbx_strand_id
1 'polypeptide(L)'
;GEERWQVITEAAVEVGPALFLSLLIITLSFIPVFTLEAQEGRLFGPLAFTKTYAMAAAAGLSVTLIPVLMGYWIRGRIPNEHKNPITRALIAIYRPALEWVLRAPKATLAIACVVLATTAWPLMHLGGEFLPKLDEGDLLYMPSALPGLSAQKAAELLQLTNRMIKTVPEVERVFGKAGRAETATDPAPLEMFETTVQLKPRDQWRAGMTPDKLVDELDRAVKVPGLSNIWVPPIRNRIDMLATGIKSPIGVKVTGGELAAIDRVAARIEQVAKGVNGVSSALAERLTGGRYVDVQIDRAAAARYGLNIADVQAVVAGAVGGENVSETVEGLARFPINLRYPREWRDTPQRLAELPILTPTGQQITLGSVARVAVTDGPPMLKSENARPSGWVYVDVRGRDLAAVAHDLQRAVGAQVKLEPGMSVAYSGQFEYLERANARLKVVVPATLLIIFVLLYLTFRRFDEALLIMATLPFALTGGVWFLYLMGYHLSVATGVGFIALAGVAAEFGVVMLLYLKHALQDRLAGGAAPSPDLVDDAIREGAVLRVRPKAMTVAVILAGLVPIVWGSGTGSEVMSRIAAPMLGGMVTAPLLSLFIVPAVYALLRRRRNAP
;
A
#
# COMPACT_ATOMS: atom_id res chain seq x y z
N GLY A 1 -48.89 -13.54 -26.49
CA GLY A 1 -48.23 -12.23 -26.33
C GLY A 1 -48.35 -11.75 -24.90
N GLU A 2 -49.59 -11.66 -24.43
CA GLU A 2 -50.00 -11.24 -23.08
C GLU A 2 -49.53 -12.21 -21.98
N GLU A 3 -49.76 -13.52 -22.15
CA GLU A 3 -49.33 -14.57 -21.20
C GLU A 3 -47.81 -14.55 -20.94
N ARG A 4 -47.00 -14.25 -21.96
CA ARG A 4 -45.54 -14.09 -21.81
C ARG A 4 -45.20 -12.86 -20.97
N TRP A 5 -45.85 -11.74 -21.22
CA TRP A 5 -45.62 -10.52 -20.47
C TRP A 5 -46.00 -10.69 -19.00
N GLN A 6 -47.11 -11.39 -18.76
CA GLN A 6 -47.56 -11.75 -17.42
C GLN A 6 -46.54 -12.63 -16.69
N VAL A 7 -46.10 -13.75 -17.27
CA VAL A 7 -45.10 -14.64 -16.65
C VAL A 7 -43.77 -13.94 -16.35
N ILE A 8 -43.26 -13.12 -17.27
CA ILE A 8 -42.01 -12.37 -17.04
C ILE A 8 -42.18 -11.31 -15.94
N THR A 9 -43.35 -10.66 -15.89
CA THR A 9 -43.67 -9.67 -14.85
C THR A 9 -43.79 -10.34 -13.48
N GLU A 10 -44.51 -11.46 -13.38
CA GLU A 10 -44.66 -12.23 -12.15
C GLU A 10 -43.29 -12.70 -11.61
N ALA A 11 -42.43 -13.22 -12.47
CA ALA A 11 -41.06 -13.61 -12.10
C ALA A 11 -40.21 -12.40 -11.63
N ALA A 12 -40.37 -11.24 -12.28
CA ALA A 12 -39.66 -10.01 -11.88
C ALA A 12 -40.17 -9.46 -10.54
N VAL A 13 -41.47 -9.58 -10.25
CA VAL A 13 -42.08 -9.19 -8.98
C VAL A 13 -41.58 -10.08 -7.84
N GLU A 14 -41.42 -11.38 -8.09
CA GLU A 14 -40.96 -12.33 -7.07
C GLU A 14 -39.50 -12.09 -6.67
N VAL A 15 -38.61 -11.86 -7.65
CA VAL A 15 -37.15 -11.81 -7.42
C VAL A 15 -36.61 -10.38 -7.28
N GLY A 16 -37.33 -9.39 -7.83
CA GLY A 16 -36.91 -7.98 -7.90
C GLY A 16 -36.52 -7.35 -6.56
N PRO A 17 -37.38 -7.42 -5.52
CA PRO A 17 -37.06 -6.84 -4.21
C PRO A 17 -35.78 -7.43 -3.60
N ALA A 18 -35.59 -8.75 -3.73
CA ALA A 18 -34.46 -9.43 -3.13
C ALA A 18 -33.13 -9.09 -3.83
N LEU A 19 -33.13 -9.03 -5.17
CA LEU A 19 -31.93 -8.64 -5.93
C LEU A 19 -31.62 -7.16 -5.75
N PHE A 20 -32.62 -6.28 -5.74
CA PHE A 20 -32.38 -4.86 -5.51
C PHE A 20 -31.76 -4.61 -4.13
N LEU A 21 -32.31 -5.24 -3.09
CA LEU A 21 -31.79 -5.13 -1.72
C LEU A 21 -30.41 -5.76 -1.59
N SER A 22 -30.12 -6.87 -2.27
CA SER A 22 -28.80 -7.51 -2.24
C SER A 22 -27.74 -6.65 -2.93
N LEU A 23 -28.05 -6.03 -4.07
CA LEU A 23 -27.18 -5.07 -4.73
C LEU A 23 -26.95 -3.81 -3.88
N LEU A 24 -27.99 -3.39 -3.13
CA LEU A 24 -27.87 -2.29 -2.16
C LEU A 24 -26.94 -2.66 -1.00
N ILE A 25 -27.00 -3.90 -0.50
CA ILE A 25 -26.03 -4.41 0.50
C ILE A 25 -24.61 -4.36 -0.05
N ILE A 26 -24.38 -4.82 -1.28
CA ILE A 26 -23.04 -4.74 -1.91
C ILE A 26 -22.57 -3.29 -2.03
N THR A 27 -23.48 -2.37 -2.35
CA THR A 27 -23.18 -0.94 -2.52
C THR A 27 -22.85 -0.28 -1.17
N LEU A 28 -23.74 -0.41 -0.18
CA LEU A 28 -23.63 0.25 1.13
C LEU A 28 -22.55 -0.37 2.02
N SER A 29 -22.28 -1.67 1.91
CA SER A 29 -21.18 -2.34 2.66
C SER A 29 -19.80 -1.78 2.32
N PHE A 30 -19.67 -1.10 1.18
CA PHE A 30 -18.44 -0.45 0.73
C PHE A 30 -18.28 0.98 1.22
N ILE A 31 -19.33 1.61 1.77
CA ILE A 31 -19.27 3.00 2.27
C ILE A 31 -18.13 3.22 3.28
N PRO A 32 -17.90 2.30 4.24
CA PRO A 32 -16.82 2.48 5.21
C PRO A 32 -15.42 2.64 4.60
N VAL A 33 -15.19 2.18 3.36
CA VAL A 33 -13.94 2.37 2.62
C VAL A 33 -13.67 3.86 2.35
N PHE A 34 -14.70 4.69 2.18
CA PHE A 34 -14.54 6.15 2.02
C PHE A 34 -14.00 6.85 3.28
N THR A 35 -13.96 6.15 4.41
CA THR A 35 -13.38 6.69 5.64
C THR A 35 -11.87 6.49 5.74
N LEU A 36 -11.26 5.81 4.77
CA LEU A 36 -9.81 5.77 4.62
C LEU A 36 -9.31 7.19 4.30
N GLU A 37 -8.24 7.60 4.96
CA GLU A 37 -7.72 8.97 4.89
C GLU A 37 -6.44 9.01 4.04
N ALA A 38 -5.89 10.21 3.84
CA ALA A 38 -4.56 10.42 3.26
C ALA A 38 -4.28 9.62 1.95
N GLN A 39 -3.20 8.83 1.93
CA GLN A 39 -2.71 8.16 0.73
C GLN A 39 -3.61 6.99 0.33
N GLU A 40 -3.97 6.15 1.30
CA GLU A 40 -4.86 5.02 1.11
C GLU A 40 -6.26 5.46 0.65
N GLY A 41 -6.79 6.55 1.20
CA GLY A 41 -8.06 7.14 0.80
C GLY A 41 -8.05 7.68 -0.63
N ARG A 42 -6.96 8.36 -1.03
CA ARG A 42 -6.79 8.85 -2.42
C ARG A 42 -6.63 7.71 -3.42
N LEU A 43 -6.02 6.60 -3.02
CA LEU A 43 -5.82 5.44 -3.89
C LEU A 43 -7.10 4.62 -4.07
N PHE A 44 -7.81 4.30 -2.97
CA PHE A 44 -8.98 3.43 -3.01
C PHE A 44 -10.31 4.17 -3.13
N GLY A 45 -10.35 5.48 -2.86
CA GLY A 45 -11.56 6.30 -3.00
C GLY A 45 -12.17 6.28 -4.41
N PRO A 46 -11.40 6.55 -5.48
CA PRO A 46 -11.90 6.46 -6.86
C PRO A 46 -12.42 5.06 -7.22
N LEU A 47 -11.76 4.01 -6.72
CA LEU A 47 -12.20 2.62 -6.90
C LEU A 47 -13.53 2.36 -6.18
N ALA A 48 -13.69 2.86 -4.96
CA ALA A 48 -14.94 2.76 -4.21
C ALA A 48 -16.07 3.53 -4.91
N PHE A 49 -15.81 4.72 -5.46
CA PHE A 49 -16.80 5.50 -6.22
C PHE A 49 -17.27 4.76 -7.47
N THR A 50 -16.34 4.34 -8.33
CA THR A 50 -16.70 3.69 -9.61
C THR A 50 -17.47 2.39 -9.37
N LYS A 51 -17.05 1.58 -8.41
CA LYS A 51 -17.79 0.37 -8.01
C LYS A 51 -19.17 0.71 -7.46
N THR A 52 -19.29 1.72 -6.59
CA THR A 52 -20.57 2.13 -6.00
C THR A 52 -21.54 2.63 -7.07
N TYR A 53 -21.09 3.49 -7.98
CA TYR A 53 -21.92 4.02 -9.07
C TYR A 53 -22.30 2.94 -10.08
N ALA A 54 -21.36 2.05 -10.45
CA ALA A 54 -21.66 0.93 -11.34
C ALA A 54 -22.70 -0.01 -10.72
N MET A 55 -22.59 -0.33 -9.43
CA MET A 55 -23.54 -1.18 -8.72
C MET A 55 -24.91 -0.50 -8.54
N ALA A 56 -24.94 0.81 -8.23
CA ALA A 56 -26.18 1.58 -8.14
C ALA A 56 -26.91 1.66 -9.50
N ALA A 57 -26.16 1.91 -10.59
CA ALA A 57 -26.70 1.88 -11.94
C ALA A 57 -27.19 0.49 -12.33
N ALA A 58 -26.42 -0.56 -12.05
CA ALA A 58 -26.83 -1.95 -12.29
C ALA A 58 -28.10 -2.30 -11.50
N ALA A 59 -28.21 -1.88 -10.24
CA ALA A 59 -29.43 -2.06 -9.43
C ALA A 59 -30.64 -1.34 -10.04
N GLY A 60 -30.47 -0.08 -10.44
CA GLY A 60 -31.53 0.68 -11.12
C GLY A 60 -31.97 0.03 -12.44
N LEU A 61 -31.02 -0.41 -13.27
CA LEU A 61 -31.29 -1.11 -14.52
C LEU A 61 -31.96 -2.48 -14.30
N SER A 62 -31.58 -3.19 -13.23
CA SER A 62 -32.11 -4.53 -12.94
C SER A 62 -33.61 -4.56 -12.66
N VAL A 63 -34.17 -3.45 -12.15
CA VAL A 63 -35.62 -3.33 -11.85
C VAL A 63 -36.38 -2.60 -12.97
N THR A 64 -35.70 -1.80 -13.79
CA THR A 64 -36.34 -0.98 -14.83
C THR A 64 -36.21 -1.58 -16.23
N LEU A 65 -35.00 -1.58 -16.79
CA LEU A 65 -34.74 -1.95 -18.19
C LEU A 65 -34.68 -3.48 -18.38
N ILE A 66 -34.07 -4.21 -17.45
CA ILE A 66 -33.83 -5.65 -17.59
C ILE A 66 -35.16 -6.44 -17.71
N PRO A 67 -36.21 -6.22 -16.89
CA PRO A 67 -37.49 -6.90 -17.05
C PRO A 67 -38.13 -6.68 -18.42
N VAL A 68 -38.06 -5.44 -18.93
CA VAL A 68 -38.60 -5.07 -20.24
C VAL A 68 -37.83 -5.76 -21.37
N LEU A 69 -36.50 -5.74 -21.33
CA LEU A 69 -35.65 -6.42 -22.33
C LEU A 69 -35.86 -7.93 -22.31
N MET A 70 -35.99 -8.54 -21.12
CA MET A 70 -36.33 -9.96 -20.98
C MET A 70 -37.67 -10.26 -21.66
N GLY A 71 -38.71 -9.47 -21.41
CA GLY A 71 -40.03 -9.66 -22.03
C GLY A 71 -40.04 -9.45 -23.55
N TYR A 72 -39.16 -8.59 -24.08
CA TYR A 72 -39.10 -8.27 -25.51
C TYR A 72 -38.26 -9.28 -26.32
N TRP A 73 -37.11 -9.69 -25.78
CA TRP A 73 -36.12 -10.54 -26.47
C TRP A 73 -36.23 -12.03 -26.16
N ILE A 74 -36.70 -12.43 -24.98
CA ILE A 74 -36.88 -13.85 -24.67
C ILE A 74 -38.10 -14.36 -25.46
N ARG A 75 -37.83 -14.95 -26.62
CA ARG A 75 -38.82 -15.53 -27.54
C ARG A 75 -38.54 -17.03 -27.72
N GLY A 76 -39.60 -17.82 -27.84
CA GLY A 76 -39.52 -19.27 -28.00
C GLY A 76 -39.85 -20.06 -26.73
N ARG A 77 -39.74 -21.40 -26.80
CA ARG A 77 -39.99 -22.30 -25.66
C ARG A 77 -38.73 -22.43 -24.83
N ILE A 78 -38.74 -21.92 -23.60
CA ILE A 78 -37.62 -22.08 -22.65
C ILE A 78 -37.53 -23.58 -22.29
N PRO A 79 -36.40 -24.26 -22.54
CA PRO A 79 -36.26 -25.67 -22.17
C PRO A 79 -36.37 -25.83 -20.65
N ASN A 80 -37.11 -26.85 -20.21
CA ASN A 80 -37.21 -27.20 -18.79
C ASN A 80 -35.82 -27.40 -18.18
N GLU A 81 -35.66 -26.98 -16.93
CA GLU A 81 -34.38 -26.99 -16.22
C GLU A 81 -33.71 -28.37 -16.19
N HIS A 82 -34.50 -29.43 -16.07
CA HIS A 82 -34.02 -30.82 -16.08
C HIS A 82 -33.47 -31.28 -17.43
N LYS A 83 -33.73 -30.56 -18.54
CA LYS A 83 -33.23 -30.92 -19.87
C LYS A 83 -31.78 -30.47 -20.11
N ASN A 84 -31.27 -29.48 -19.36
CA ASN A 84 -29.88 -29.05 -19.48
C ASN A 84 -28.93 -30.07 -18.82
N PRO A 85 -27.97 -30.65 -19.55
CA PRO A 85 -27.06 -31.67 -19.00
C PRO A 85 -26.19 -31.13 -17.86
N ILE A 86 -25.75 -29.86 -17.93
CA ILE A 86 -24.91 -29.23 -16.90
C ILE A 86 -25.71 -29.06 -15.61
N THR A 87 -26.91 -28.49 -15.70
CA THR A 87 -27.78 -28.32 -14.54
C THR A 87 -28.15 -29.66 -13.91
N ARG A 88 -28.44 -30.68 -14.72
CA ARG A 88 -28.75 -32.02 -14.22
C ARG A 88 -27.57 -32.64 -13.47
N ALA A 89 -26.35 -32.51 -14.00
CA ALA A 89 -25.14 -32.99 -13.33
C ALA A 89 -24.90 -32.26 -11.99
N LEU A 90 -25.02 -30.92 -11.98
CA LEU A 90 -24.87 -30.11 -10.77
C LEU A 90 -25.90 -30.49 -9.70
N ILE A 91 -27.17 -30.68 -10.08
CA ILE A 91 -28.23 -31.12 -9.17
C ILE A 91 -27.97 -32.54 -8.67
N ALA A 92 -27.51 -33.45 -9.54
CA ALA A 92 -27.21 -34.83 -9.18
C ALA A 92 -26.06 -34.93 -8.16
N ILE A 93 -25.06 -34.04 -8.25
CA ILE A 93 -23.96 -33.94 -7.29
C ILE A 93 -24.42 -33.26 -5.98
N TYR A 94 -25.22 -32.20 -6.09
CA TYR A 94 -25.66 -31.42 -4.94
C TYR A 94 -26.69 -32.14 -4.06
N ARG A 95 -27.67 -32.83 -4.66
CA ARG A 95 -28.75 -33.51 -3.95
C ARG A 95 -28.26 -34.49 -2.86
N PRO A 96 -27.35 -35.44 -3.11
CA PRO A 96 -26.88 -36.36 -2.07
C PRO A 96 -26.14 -35.64 -0.93
N ALA A 97 -25.38 -34.59 -1.24
CA ALA A 97 -24.73 -33.77 -0.21
C ALA A 97 -25.77 -33.03 0.65
N LEU A 98 -26.82 -32.48 0.04
CA LEU A 98 -27.92 -31.84 0.77
C LEU A 98 -28.69 -32.84 1.65
N GLU A 99 -28.96 -34.07 1.19
CA GLU A 99 -29.58 -35.11 2.01
C GLU A 99 -28.76 -35.41 3.26
N TRP A 100 -27.44 -35.50 3.11
CA TRP A 100 -26.55 -35.71 4.24
C TRP A 100 -26.59 -34.54 5.23
N VAL A 101 -26.63 -33.30 4.71
CA VAL A 101 -26.76 -32.08 5.52
C VAL A 101 -28.07 -32.07 6.32
N LEU A 102 -29.19 -32.50 5.71
CA LEU A 102 -30.49 -32.56 6.38
C LEU A 102 -30.57 -33.69 7.42
N ARG A 103 -29.89 -34.82 7.20
CA ARG A 103 -29.81 -35.93 8.16
C ARG A 103 -28.99 -35.56 9.40
N ALA A 104 -27.86 -34.87 9.21
CA ALA A 104 -26.93 -34.53 10.28
C ALA A 104 -26.52 -33.04 10.26
N PRO A 105 -27.46 -32.10 10.48
CA PRO A 105 -27.19 -30.66 10.37
C PRO A 105 -26.14 -30.19 11.41
N LYS A 106 -26.12 -30.79 12.60
CA LYS A 106 -25.11 -30.50 13.63
C LYS A 106 -23.70 -30.91 13.21
N ALA A 107 -23.56 -32.05 12.51
CA ALA A 107 -22.27 -32.50 11.98
C ALA A 107 -21.77 -31.55 10.87
N THR A 108 -22.68 -31.06 10.02
CA THR A 108 -22.37 -30.06 9.00
C THR A 108 -21.83 -28.77 9.61
N LEU A 109 -22.45 -28.26 10.68
CA LEU A 109 -21.94 -27.10 11.41
C LEU A 109 -20.56 -27.37 12.02
N ALA A 110 -20.34 -28.56 12.60
CA ALA A 110 -19.04 -28.92 13.17
C ALA A 110 -17.94 -28.93 12.09
N ILE A 111 -18.20 -29.51 10.92
CA ILE A 111 -17.27 -29.46 9.77
C ILE A 111 -17.02 -28.02 9.34
N ALA A 112 -18.06 -27.19 9.24
CA ALA A 112 -17.91 -25.79 8.90
C ALA A 112 -17.00 -25.08 9.90
N CYS A 113 -17.20 -25.28 11.21
CA CYS A 113 -16.32 -24.72 12.25
C CYS A 113 -14.88 -25.21 12.13
N VAL A 114 -14.65 -26.49 11.77
CA VAL A 114 -13.30 -27.01 11.51
C VAL A 114 -12.67 -26.30 10.31
N VAL A 115 -13.40 -26.17 9.20
CA VAL A 115 -12.95 -25.44 8.01
C VAL A 115 -12.62 -23.98 8.37
N LEU A 116 -13.44 -23.31 9.18
CA LEU A 116 -13.12 -21.97 9.67
C LEU A 116 -11.85 -21.98 10.53
N ALA A 117 -11.66 -22.95 11.42
CA ALA A 117 -10.47 -23.06 12.26
C ALA A 117 -9.18 -23.23 11.43
N THR A 118 -9.25 -23.87 10.26
CA THR A 118 -8.09 -23.99 9.36
C THR A 118 -7.52 -22.66 8.90
N THR A 119 -8.30 -21.57 8.95
CA THR A 119 -7.81 -20.22 8.59
C THR A 119 -6.71 -19.70 9.50
N ALA A 120 -6.65 -20.19 10.74
CA ALA A 120 -5.64 -19.78 11.69
C ALA A 120 -4.23 -20.07 11.15
N TRP A 121 -4.05 -21.17 10.41
CA TRP A 121 -2.75 -21.55 9.86
C TRP A 121 -2.22 -20.53 8.83
N PRO A 122 -2.92 -20.23 7.71
CA PRO A 122 -2.53 -19.14 6.81
C PRO A 122 -2.32 -17.80 7.53
N LEU A 123 -3.22 -17.41 8.45
CA LEU A 123 -3.14 -16.11 9.13
C LEU A 123 -1.86 -15.94 9.95
N MET A 124 -1.33 -17.02 10.52
CA MET A 124 -0.07 -17.00 11.27
C MET A 124 1.17 -16.90 10.37
N HIS A 125 1.05 -17.20 9.07
CA HIS A 125 2.16 -17.21 8.11
C HIS A 125 2.13 -16.04 7.12
N LEU A 126 0.99 -15.36 6.97
CA LEU A 126 0.85 -14.20 6.10
C LEU A 126 1.59 -12.99 6.70
N GLY A 127 2.51 -12.42 5.94
CA GLY A 127 3.20 -11.16 6.30
C GLY A 127 2.31 -9.93 6.14
N GLY A 128 2.73 -8.81 6.72
CA GLY A 128 2.07 -7.50 6.60
C GLY A 128 2.86 -6.50 5.75
N GLU A 129 2.19 -5.83 4.82
CA GLU A 129 2.73 -4.71 4.02
C GLU A 129 1.68 -3.59 3.87
N PHE A 130 2.11 -2.35 3.64
CA PHE A 130 1.16 -1.24 3.47
C PHE A 130 0.40 -1.37 2.14
N LEU A 131 1.16 -1.45 1.06
CA LEU A 131 0.70 -1.66 -0.30
C LEU A 131 1.68 -2.62 -1.01
N PRO A 132 1.19 -3.41 -1.98
CA PRO A 132 2.07 -4.23 -2.79
C PRO A 132 3.05 -3.35 -3.57
N LYS A 133 4.27 -3.84 -3.77
CA LYS A 133 5.27 -3.12 -4.55
C LYS A 133 4.78 -2.94 -5.98
N LEU A 134 4.54 -1.69 -6.37
CA LEU A 134 4.16 -1.33 -7.74
C LEU A 134 5.37 -1.45 -8.65
N ASP A 135 5.22 -2.14 -9.78
CA ASP A 135 6.21 -2.10 -10.85
C ASP A 135 5.85 -0.95 -11.80
N GLU A 136 6.74 0.04 -11.85
CA GLU A 136 6.60 1.25 -12.67
C GLU A 136 7.30 1.13 -14.03
N GLY A 137 8.00 0.02 -14.30
CA GLY A 137 8.82 -0.19 -15.49
C GLY A 137 10.24 0.40 -15.37
N ASP A 138 10.42 1.41 -14.53
CA ASP A 138 11.70 2.07 -14.28
C ASP A 138 12.09 1.99 -12.81
N LEU A 139 13.37 2.20 -12.52
CA LEU A 139 13.94 2.21 -11.18
C LEU A 139 14.67 3.51 -10.89
N LEU A 140 14.65 3.95 -9.64
CA LEU A 140 15.45 5.05 -9.13
C LEU A 140 16.51 4.48 -8.19
N TYR A 141 17.77 4.77 -8.49
CA TYR A 141 18.92 4.46 -7.66
C TYR A 141 19.29 5.69 -6.82
N MET A 142 19.19 5.58 -5.49
CA MET A 142 19.39 6.68 -4.55
C MET A 142 20.43 6.37 -3.47
N PRO A 143 21.71 6.18 -3.84
CA PRO A 143 22.73 5.95 -2.85
C PRO A 143 22.95 7.20 -1.99
N SER A 144 23.41 6.98 -0.77
CA SER A 144 23.82 8.07 0.12
C SER A 144 25.30 7.91 0.48
N ALA A 145 26.05 8.99 0.32
CA ALA A 145 27.44 9.09 0.80
C ALA A 145 27.49 9.70 2.21
N LEU A 146 28.67 9.62 2.84
CA LEU A 146 28.95 10.41 4.03
C LEU A 146 29.11 11.91 3.66
N PRO A 147 28.81 12.83 4.58
CA PRO A 147 29.00 14.26 4.34
C PRO A 147 30.45 14.65 4.04
N GLY A 148 30.63 15.79 3.37
CA GLY A 148 31.96 16.33 3.03
C GLY A 148 32.50 15.89 1.66
N LEU A 149 31.66 15.29 0.81
CA LEU A 149 32.00 14.96 -0.57
C LEU A 149 32.08 16.23 -1.43
N SER A 150 33.18 16.41 -2.17
CA SER A 150 33.32 17.54 -3.10
C SER A 150 32.48 17.34 -4.36
N ALA A 151 32.05 18.43 -5.01
CA ALA A 151 31.29 18.36 -6.26
C ALA A 151 32.00 17.57 -7.37
N GLN A 152 33.32 17.74 -7.49
CA GLN A 152 34.13 16.98 -8.45
C GLN A 152 34.11 15.49 -8.15
N LYS A 153 34.29 15.11 -6.87
CA LYS A 153 34.27 13.69 -6.50
C LYS A 153 32.88 13.08 -6.64
N ALA A 154 31.83 13.85 -6.33
CA ALA A 154 30.45 13.45 -6.58
C ALA A 154 30.20 13.16 -8.07
N ALA A 155 30.67 14.02 -8.98
CA ALA A 155 30.55 13.80 -10.42
C ALA A 155 31.30 12.55 -10.91
N GLU A 156 32.51 12.30 -10.40
CA GLU A 156 33.26 11.06 -10.69
C GLU A 156 32.50 9.82 -10.22
N LEU A 157 31.99 9.84 -8.98
CA LEU A 157 31.24 8.72 -8.41
C LEU A 157 29.94 8.47 -9.17
N LEU A 158 29.22 9.54 -9.55
CA LEU A 158 28.00 9.46 -10.37
C LEU A 158 28.29 8.83 -11.73
N GLN A 159 29.37 9.22 -12.39
CA GLN A 159 29.75 8.64 -13.67
C GLN A 159 30.14 7.15 -13.52
N LEU A 160 30.86 6.82 -12.45
CA LEU A 160 31.27 5.44 -12.14
C LEU A 160 30.04 4.55 -11.90
N THR A 161 29.12 4.97 -11.03
CA THR A 161 27.89 4.22 -10.73
C THR A 161 27.02 4.08 -11.98
N ASN A 162 26.86 5.15 -12.78
CA ASN A 162 26.08 5.08 -14.01
C ASN A 162 26.64 4.06 -15.01
N ARG A 163 27.98 4.00 -15.16
CA ARG A 163 28.64 3.00 -16.02
C ARG A 163 28.40 1.58 -15.49
N MET A 164 28.51 1.35 -14.18
CA MET A 164 28.23 0.05 -13.58
C MET A 164 26.77 -0.37 -13.78
N ILE A 165 25.81 0.52 -13.57
CA ILE A 165 24.39 0.26 -13.85
C ILE A 165 24.20 -0.14 -15.31
N LYS A 166 24.84 0.58 -16.23
CA LYS A 166 24.72 0.34 -17.67
C LYS A 166 25.33 -1.00 -18.13
N THR A 167 26.12 -1.68 -17.30
CA THR A 167 26.63 -3.03 -17.61
C THR A 167 25.53 -4.10 -17.56
N VAL A 168 24.42 -3.85 -16.86
CA VAL A 168 23.31 -4.80 -16.74
C VAL A 168 22.48 -4.81 -18.04
N PRO A 169 22.26 -5.98 -18.70
CA PRO A 169 21.65 -6.04 -20.03
C PRO A 169 20.24 -5.46 -20.14
N GLU A 170 19.43 -5.57 -19.08
CA GLU A 170 18.05 -5.09 -19.02
C GLU A 170 17.97 -3.55 -18.96
N VAL A 171 19.07 -2.85 -18.70
CA VAL A 171 19.07 -1.38 -18.59
C VAL A 171 19.17 -0.73 -19.98
N GLU A 172 18.14 0.04 -20.35
CA GLU A 172 18.12 0.82 -21.58
C GLU A 172 18.87 2.15 -21.43
N ARG A 173 18.56 2.94 -20.40
CA ARG A 173 19.18 4.25 -20.17
C ARG A 173 19.47 4.48 -18.70
N VAL A 174 20.49 5.30 -18.45
CA VAL A 174 20.91 5.68 -17.10
C VAL A 174 21.10 7.19 -17.09
N PHE A 175 20.22 7.89 -16.37
CA PHE A 175 20.26 9.33 -16.23
C PHE A 175 20.57 9.68 -14.77
N GLY A 176 21.85 9.91 -14.48
CA GLY A 176 22.30 10.26 -13.14
C GLY A 176 22.24 11.75 -12.86
N LYS A 177 21.82 12.10 -11.64
CA LYS A 177 21.88 13.43 -11.06
C LYS A 177 22.59 13.35 -9.70
N ALA A 178 23.54 14.24 -9.44
CA ALA A 178 24.09 14.48 -8.11
C ALA A 178 23.70 15.89 -7.67
N GLY A 179 23.22 16.05 -6.44
CA GLY A 179 22.62 17.30 -6.01
C GLY A 179 21.26 17.56 -6.65
N ARG A 180 20.96 18.83 -6.88
CA ARG A 180 19.63 19.30 -7.28
C ARG A 180 19.57 19.86 -8.69
N ALA A 181 18.39 19.79 -9.29
CA ALA A 181 18.00 20.65 -10.41
C ALA A 181 17.66 22.07 -9.92
N GLU A 182 17.61 23.04 -10.84
CA GLU A 182 17.19 24.43 -10.57
C GLU A 182 15.67 24.52 -10.35
N THR A 183 15.19 23.94 -9.25
CA THR A 183 13.80 23.95 -8.81
C THR A 183 13.72 23.81 -7.30
N ALA A 184 12.77 24.51 -6.67
CA ALA A 184 12.51 24.41 -5.24
C ALA A 184 12.01 23.02 -4.80
N THR A 185 11.54 22.20 -5.74
CA THR A 185 11.06 20.83 -5.48
C THR A 185 12.20 19.83 -5.26
N ASP A 186 13.45 20.23 -5.45
CA ASP A 186 14.62 19.37 -5.39
C ASP A 186 15.65 19.94 -4.40
N PRO A 187 15.56 19.59 -3.10
CA PRO A 187 16.51 20.06 -2.09
C PRO A 187 17.72 19.13 -1.93
N ALA A 188 18.02 18.29 -2.94
CA ALA A 188 19.06 17.28 -2.84
C ALA A 188 20.47 17.90 -2.68
N PRO A 189 21.25 17.50 -1.67
CA PRO A 189 22.64 17.93 -1.54
C PRO A 189 23.55 17.12 -2.48
N LEU A 190 24.77 17.60 -2.72
CA LEU A 190 25.70 17.00 -3.68
C LEU A 190 26.16 15.58 -3.31
N GLU A 191 26.15 15.24 -2.01
CA GLU A 191 26.42 13.90 -1.51
C GLU A 191 25.28 12.89 -1.73
N MET A 192 24.11 13.35 -2.18
CA MET A 192 22.97 12.50 -2.55
C MET A 192 22.85 12.40 -4.06
N PHE A 193 22.82 11.16 -4.55
CA PHE A 193 22.61 10.89 -5.97
C PHE A 193 21.21 10.38 -6.22
N GLU A 194 20.67 10.74 -7.37
CA GLU A 194 19.42 10.23 -7.89
C GLU A 194 19.64 9.85 -9.34
N THR A 195 19.76 8.55 -9.61
CA THR A 195 19.92 8.04 -10.96
C THR A 195 18.64 7.36 -11.40
N THR A 196 17.97 7.93 -12.41
CA THR A 196 16.83 7.31 -13.08
C THR A 196 17.34 6.27 -14.04
N VAL A 197 16.96 5.01 -13.81
CA VAL A 197 17.33 3.84 -14.58
C VAL A 197 16.11 3.41 -15.39
N GLN A 198 16.16 3.64 -16.70
CA GLN A 198 15.13 3.20 -17.62
C GLN A 198 15.42 1.76 -18.03
N LEU A 199 14.46 0.86 -17.83
CA LEU A 199 14.61 -0.54 -18.20
C LEU A 199 14.08 -0.78 -19.61
N LYS A 200 14.62 -1.79 -20.29
CA LYS A 200 14.09 -2.26 -21.56
C LYS A 200 12.68 -2.83 -21.35
N PRO A 201 11.85 -2.85 -22.40
CA PRO A 201 10.62 -3.63 -22.42
C PRO A 201 10.82 -5.07 -21.91
N ARG A 202 9.86 -5.59 -21.13
CA ARG A 202 9.97 -6.90 -20.43
C ARG A 202 10.19 -8.09 -21.37
N ASP A 203 9.74 -8.00 -22.62
CA ASP A 203 9.93 -9.00 -23.67
C ASP A 203 11.39 -9.12 -24.13
N GLN A 204 12.22 -8.13 -23.83
CA GLN A 204 13.65 -8.12 -24.17
C GLN A 204 14.54 -8.57 -22.99
N TRP A 205 13.96 -8.95 -21.86
CA TRP A 205 14.72 -9.39 -20.68
C TRP A 205 15.25 -10.81 -20.88
N ARG A 206 16.35 -11.13 -20.19
CA ARG A 206 16.86 -12.51 -20.17
C ARG A 206 15.80 -13.46 -19.61
N ALA A 207 15.80 -14.70 -20.10
CA ALA A 207 14.82 -15.70 -19.70
C ALA A 207 14.85 -15.94 -18.17
N GLY A 208 13.66 -15.94 -17.54
CA GLY A 208 13.51 -16.16 -16.10
C GLY A 208 13.84 -14.96 -15.21
N MET A 209 14.08 -13.77 -15.80
CA MET A 209 14.28 -12.53 -15.06
C MET A 209 12.98 -11.98 -14.49
N THR A 210 13.06 -11.47 -13.27
CA THR A 210 11.99 -10.77 -12.56
C THR A 210 12.51 -9.43 -12.03
N PRO A 211 11.63 -8.46 -11.74
CA PRO A 211 12.05 -7.18 -11.17
C PRO A 211 12.90 -7.34 -9.91
N ASP A 212 12.53 -8.25 -9.00
CA ASP A 212 13.30 -8.51 -7.78
C ASP A 212 14.71 -9.06 -8.08
N LYS A 213 14.83 -10.05 -8.98
CA LYS A 213 16.13 -10.59 -9.38
C LYS A 213 17.00 -9.54 -10.08
N LEU A 214 16.39 -8.64 -10.85
CA LEU A 214 17.09 -7.56 -11.53
C LEU A 214 17.64 -6.54 -10.52
N VAL A 215 16.84 -6.15 -9.52
CA VAL A 215 17.32 -5.31 -8.41
C VAL A 215 18.47 -5.98 -7.68
N ASP A 216 18.39 -7.29 -7.40
CA ASP A 216 19.49 -8.02 -6.76
C ASP A 216 20.75 -8.10 -7.61
N GLU A 217 20.64 -8.15 -8.94
CA GLU A 217 21.78 -8.11 -9.86
C GLU A 217 22.39 -6.70 -9.93
N LEU A 218 21.56 -5.66 -10.03
CA LEU A 218 21.98 -4.25 -9.97
C LEU A 218 22.72 -3.94 -8.66
N ASP A 219 22.18 -4.38 -7.52
CA ASP A 219 22.77 -4.17 -6.21
C ASP A 219 24.09 -4.92 -6.01
N ARG A 220 24.26 -6.07 -6.69
CA ARG A 220 25.53 -6.80 -6.74
C ARG A 220 26.55 -6.15 -7.67
N ALA A 221 26.12 -5.63 -8.81
CA ALA A 221 26.98 -5.01 -9.81
C ALA A 221 27.49 -3.62 -9.38
N VAL A 222 26.66 -2.84 -8.71
CA VAL A 222 26.96 -1.46 -8.33
C VAL A 222 27.43 -1.43 -6.89
N LYS A 223 28.73 -1.63 -6.65
CA LYS A 223 29.32 -1.58 -5.31
C LYS A 223 30.46 -0.59 -5.26
N VAL A 224 30.24 0.52 -4.56
CA VAL A 224 31.24 1.57 -4.34
C VAL A 224 31.48 1.72 -2.84
N PRO A 225 32.73 1.64 -2.37
CA PRO A 225 33.05 1.91 -0.97
C PRO A 225 32.55 3.30 -0.54
N GLY A 226 31.83 3.36 0.57
CA GLY A 226 31.29 4.61 1.12
C GLY A 226 29.95 5.07 0.52
N LEU A 227 29.37 4.33 -0.42
CA LEU A 227 27.99 4.51 -0.89
C LEU A 227 27.10 3.37 -0.40
N SER A 228 26.00 3.69 0.28
CA SER A 228 24.97 2.72 0.62
C SER A 228 23.87 2.73 -0.44
N ASN A 229 23.67 1.62 -1.13
CA ASN A 229 22.70 1.49 -2.20
C ASN A 229 21.26 1.47 -1.68
N ILE A 230 20.36 2.11 -2.44
CA ILE A 230 18.91 2.03 -2.28
C ILE A 230 18.29 2.02 -3.69
N TRP A 231 17.39 1.08 -3.93
CA TRP A 231 16.69 0.88 -5.20
C TRP A 231 15.19 0.97 -4.96
N VAL A 232 14.53 1.94 -5.60
CA VAL A 232 13.10 2.22 -5.37
C VAL A 232 12.41 2.62 -6.66
N PRO A 233 11.11 2.29 -6.84
CA PRO A 233 10.34 2.83 -7.95
C PRO A 233 10.21 4.37 -7.86
N PRO A 234 10.34 5.12 -8.96
CA PRO A 234 10.35 6.59 -8.94
C PRO A 234 9.13 7.27 -8.30
N ILE A 235 7.92 6.94 -8.75
CA ILE A 235 6.66 7.54 -8.29
C ILE A 235 6.45 7.20 -6.82
N ARG A 236 6.62 5.93 -6.45
CA ARG A 236 6.53 5.48 -5.06
C ARG A 236 7.47 6.25 -4.15
N ASN A 237 8.74 6.37 -4.53
CA ASN A 237 9.72 7.07 -3.72
C ASN A 237 9.35 8.55 -3.51
N ARG A 238 8.89 9.24 -4.55
CA ARG A 238 8.44 10.64 -4.42
C ARG A 238 7.21 10.77 -3.52
N ILE A 239 6.28 9.83 -3.58
CA ILE A 239 5.13 9.80 -2.67
C ILE A 239 5.60 9.57 -1.23
N ASP A 240 6.46 8.58 -0.99
CA ASP A 240 6.96 8.24 0.36
C ASP A 240 7.73 9.43 0.98
N MET A 241 8.59 10.09 0.20
CA MET A 241 9.33 11.28 0.62
C MET A 241 8.41 12.48 0.89
N LEU A 242 7.39 12.71 0.06
CA LEU A 242 6.43 13.79 0.28
C LEU A 242 5.57 13.52 1.53
N ALA A 243 5.24 12.25 1.76
CA ALA A 243 4.36 11.82 2.84
C ALA A 243 5.05 11.84 4.22
N THR A 244 6.30 11.35 4.29
CA THR A 244 7.00 11.13 5.57
C THR A 244 8.38 11.78 5.66
N GLY A 245 8.94 12.22 4.52
CA GLY A 245 10.34 12.61 4.38
C GLY A 245 11.30 11.42 4.17
N ILE A 246 10.87 10.20 4.49
CA ILE A 246 11.72 9.01 4.45
C ILE A 246 11.69 8.38 3.05
N LYS A 247 12.88 8.09 2.50
CA LYS A 247 13.06 7.45 1.18
C LYS A 247 13.14 5.92 1.21
N SER A 248 13.14 5.34 2.40
CA SER A 248 13.17 3.89 2.65
C SER A 248 11.82 3.41 3.23
N PRO A 249 11.46 2.12 3.08
CA PRO A 249 10.18 1.60 3.59
C PRO A 249 10.01 1.79 5.10
N ILE A 250 11.10 1.66 5.86
CA ILE A 250 11.15 1.97 7.30
C ILE A 250 12.14 3.12 7.52
N GLY A 251 11.73 4.12 8.29
CA GLY A 251 12.61 5.19 8.78
C GLY A 251 12.51 5.31 10.29
N VAL A 252 13.65 5.54 10.95
CA VAL A 252 13.69 5.86 12.38
C VAL A 252 14.10 7.32 12.54
N LYS A 253 13.21 8.15 13.10
CA LYS A 253 13.41 9.58 13.34
C LYS A 253 13.82 9.78 14.79
N VAL A 254 15.00 10.35 15.00
CA VAL A 254 15.55 10.69 16.31
C VAL A 254 15.51 12.20 16.47
N THR A 255 14.74 12.71 17.43
CA THR A 255 14.58 14.14 17.68
C THR A 255 15.13 14.51 19.05
N GLY A 256 15.75 15.69 19.18
CA GLY A 256 16.40 16.14 20.42
C GLY A 256 16.84 17.60 20.37
N GLY A 257 17.43 18.10 21.46
CA GLY A 257 17.93 19.48 21.58
C GLY A 257 19.39 19.67 21.15
N GLU A 258 20.19 18.60 21.10
CA GLU A 258 21.63 18.65 20.81
C GLU A 258 21.99 17.71 19.65
N LEU A 259 22.63 18.25 18.60
CA LEU A 259 22.95 17.51 17.37
C LEU A 259 23.90 16.33 17.61
N ALA A 260 24.94 16.53 18.43
CA ALA A 260 25.91 15.48 18.75
C ALA A 260 25.24 14.30 19.47
N ALA A 261 24.27 14.60 20.34
CA ALA A 261 23.54 13.60 21.08
C ALA A 261 22.57 12.81 20.16
N ILE A 262 21.90 13.50 19.23
CA ILE A 262 21.10 12.85 18.18
C ILE A 262 21.96 11.94 17.30
N ASP A 263 23.14 12.38 16.86
CA ASP A 263 24.04 11.61 16.01
C ASP A 263 24.53 10.33 16.71
N ARG A 264 24.89 10.41 18.00
CA ARG A 264 25.26 9.23 18.82
C ARG A 264 24.13 8.20 18.86
N VAL A 265 22.90 8.63 19.12
CA VAL A 265 21.73 7.75 19.20
C VAL A 265 21.39 7.16 17.83
N ALA A 266 21.39 7.96 16.78
CA ALA A 266 21.14 7.51 15.40
C ALA A 266 22.17 6.47 14.95
N ALA A 267 23.46 6.70 15.24
CA ALA A 267 24.54 5.73 14.97
C ALA A 267 24.34 4.41 15.73
N ARG A 268 23.88 4.48 16.98
CA ARG A 268 23.58 3.27 17.76
C ARG A 268 22.39 2.51 17.19
N ILE A 269 21.34 3.22 16.77
CA ILE A 269 20.18 2.64 16.09
C ILE A 269 20.61 1.98 14.77
N GLU A 270 21.49 2.61 14.00
CA GLU A 270 22.06 2.03 12.77
C GLU A 270 22.73 0.68 13.05
N GLN A 271 23.57 0.60 14.09
CA GLN A 271 24.25 -0.65 14.48
C GLN A 271 23.26 -1.75 14.89
N VAL A 272 22.24 -1.39 15.69
CA VAL A 272 21.21 -2.33 16.14
C VAL A 272 20.37 -2.81 14.95
N ALA A 273 19.99 -1.90 14.06
CA ALA A 273 19.18 -2.21 12.87
C ALA A 273 19.87 -3.23 11.95
N LYS A 274 21.20 -3.13 11.77
CA LYS A 274 21.97 -4.11 10.97
C LYS A 274 21.93 -5.53 11.55
N GLY A 275 21.65 -5.69 12.84
CA GLY A 275 21.50 -6.99 13.51
C GLY A 275 20.09 -7.60 13.41
N VAL A 276 19.11 -6.85 12.89
CA VAL A 276 17.72 -7.32 12.78
C VAL A 276 17.54 -8.15 11.52
N ASN A 277 17.01 -9.38 11.68
CA ASN A 277 16.73 -10.26 10.54
C ASN A 277 15.69 -9.63 9.59
N GLY A 278 16.03 -9.53 8.30
CA GLY A 278 15.21 -8.91 7.26
C GLY A 278 15.63 -7.49 6.86
N VAL A 279 16.58 -6.88 7.59
CA VAL A 279 17.20 -5.60 7.19
C VAL A 279 18.29 -5.86 6.16
N SER A 280 18.16 -5.29 4.96
CA SER A 280 19.17 -5.38 3.89
C SER A 280 20.27 -4.34 4.06
N SER A 281 19.88 -3.10 4.36
CA SER A 281 20.80 -2.01 4.66
C SER A 281 20.19 -1.06 5.70
N ALA A 282 21.04 -0.48 6.53
CA ALA A 282 20.66 0.57 7.47
C ALA A 282 21.75 1.63 7.49
N LEU A 283 21.35 2.89 7.34
CA LEU A 283 22.26 4.05 7.35
C LEU A 283 21.64 5.20 8.13
N ALA A 284 22.32 5.65 9.18
CA ALA A 284 22.02 6.91 9.83
C ALA A 284 22.65 8.05 9.04
N GLU A 285 21.84 9.06 8.72
CA GLU A 285 22.37 10.32 8.24
C GLU A 285 23.18 11.01 9.33
N ARG A 286 24.33 11.57 8.97
CA ARG A 286 25.23 12.21 9.91
C ARG A 286 24.88 13.68 10.05
N LEU A 287 24.53 14.11 11.27
CA LEU A 287 24.27 15.53 11.58
C LEU A 287 25.57 16.30 11.84
N THR A 288 26.68 15.59 11.94
CA THR A 288 28.03 16.12 12.13
C THR A 288 28.98 15.58 11.05
N GLY A 289 30.09 16.26 10.80
CA GLY A 289 31.08 15.83 9.81
C GLY A 289 31.08 16.64 8.51
N GLY A 290 30.34 17.76 8.47
CA GLY A 290 30.62 18.83 7.52
C GLY A 290 31.98 19.45 7.83
N ARG A 291 32.76 19.75 6.81
CA ARG A 291 34.10 20.36 6.95
C ARG A 291 34.03 21.84 6.65
N TYR A 292 34.55 22.66 7.56
CA TYR A 292 34.59 24.11 7.46
C TYR A 292 36.03 24.62 7.47
N VAL A 293 36.25 25.73 6.79
CA VAL A 293 37.46 26.55 6.93
C VAL A 293 37.03 27.85 7.57
N ASP A 294 37.17 27.93 8.89
CA ASP A 294 36.73 29.07 9.69
C ASP A 294 37.77 30.18 9.65
N VAL A 295 37.31 31.37 9.26
CA VAL A 295 38.10 32.61 9.33
C VAL A 295 37.69 33.35 10.60
N GLN A 296 38.41 33.10 11.69
CA GLN A 296 38.15 33.67 13.01
C GLN A 296 38.81 35.05 13.11
N ILE A 297 38.03 36.10 12.85
CA ILE A 297 38.51 37.48 12.82
C ILE A 297 38.94 37.93 14.23
N ASP A 298 40.20 38.35 14.35
CA ASP A 298 40.71 38.99 15.56
C ASP A 298 40.37 40.49 15.50
N ARG A 299 39.38 40.87 16.30
CA ARG A 299 38.89 42.26 16.34
C ARG A 299 39.99 43.25 16.75
N ALA A 300 40.90 42.86 17.64
CA ALA A 300 41.96 43.74 18.10
C ALA A 300 43.04 43.91 17.00
N ALA A 301 43.36 42.84 16.28
CA ALA A 301 44.28 42.90 15.16
C ALA A 301 43.70 43.71 13.98
N ALA A 302 42.44 43.45 13.60
CA ALA A 302 41.75 44.19 12.55
C ALA A 302 41.68 45.71 12.84
N ALA A 303 41.39 46.09 14.09
CA ALA A 303 41.33 47.49 14.50
C ALA A 303 42.67 48.24 14.35
N ARG A 304 43.82 47.57 14.50
CA ARG A 304 45.15 48.18 14.30
C ARG A 304 45.35 48.65 12.85
N TYR A 305 44.66 48.03 11.91
CA TYR A 305 44.72 48.35 10.49
C TYR A 305 43.49 49.16 10.02
N GLY A 306 42.65 49.62 10.95
CA GLY A 306 41.45 50.40 10.65
C GLY A 306 40.36 49.60 9.92
N LEU A 307 40.34 48.27 10.09
CA LEU A 307 39.36 47.38 9.44
C LEU A 307 38.20 47.04 10.38
N ASN A 308 36.98 47.15 9.88
CA ASN A 308 35.81 46.56 10.49
C ASN A 308 35.72 45.06 10.18
N ILE A 309 34.91 44.35 10.98
CA ILE A 309 34.60 42.94 10.74
C ILE A 309 33.98 42.75 9.34
N ALA A 310 33.10 43.66 8.93
CA ALA A 310 32.46 43.65 7.62
C ALA A 310 33.47 43.78 6.47
N ASP A 311 34.54 44.56 6.65
CA ASP A 311 35.57 44.76 5.62
C ASP A 311 36.34 43.45 5.37
N VAL A 312 36.70 42.74 6.45
CA VAL A 312 37.36 41.43 6.35
C VAL A 312 36.42 40.38 5.76
N GLN A 313 35.13 40.39 6.14
CA GLN A 313 34.12 39.48 5.58
C GLN A 313 33.88 39.73 4.09
N ALA A 314 33.89 40.98 3.63
CA ALA A 314 33.75 41.31 2.20
C ALA A 314 34.90 40.75 1.37
N VAL A 315 36.13 40.76 1.90
CA VAL A 315 37.28 40.10 1.26
C VAL A 315 37.05 38.59 1.15
N VAL A 316 36.55 37.96 2.21
CA VAL A 316 36.26 36.51 2.18
C VAL A 316 35.13 36.19 1.19
N ALA A 317 34.03 36.94 1.18
CA ALA A 317 32.89 36.71 0.29
C ALA A 317 33.25 36.94 -1.20
N GLY A 318 33.92 38.05 -1.50
CA GLY A 318 34.37 38.38 -2.85
C GLY A 318 35.61 37.59 -3.27
N ALA A 319 36.77 37.94 -2.71
CA ALA A 319 38.07 37.44 -3.19
C ALA A 319 38.22 35.91 -3.07
N VAL A 320 37.67 35.30 -2.01
CA VAL A 320 37.74 33.84 -1.78
C VAL A 320 36.49 33.13 -2.32
N GLY A 321 35.30 33.58 -1.91
CA GLY A 321 34.01 32.95 -2.23
C GLY A 321 33.61 33.07 -3.69
N GLY A 322 33.89 34.21 -4.31
CA GLY A 322 33.43 34.53 -5.67
C GLY A 322 31.96 34.92 -5.71
N GLU A 323 31.51 35.70 -4.73
CA GLU A 323 30.16 36.30 -4.72
C GLU A 323 29.88 37.05 -6.04
N ASN A 324 28.65 36.90 -6.54
CA ASN A 324 28.21 37.60 -7.73
C ASN A 324 28.01 39.09 -7.40
N VAL A 325 28.69 39.95 -8.15
CA VAL A 325 28.63 41.41 -7.97
C VAL A 325 27.62 42.10 -8.89
N SER A 326 27.32 41.51 -10.04
CA SER A 326 26.35 42.05 -11.00
C SER A 326 25.89 40.97 -11.98
N GLU A 327 25.08 41.31 -12.97
CA GLU A 327 24.65 40.44 -14.06
C GLU A 327 24.84 41.14 -15.41
N THR A 328 25.26 40.41 -16.45
CA THR A 328 25.11 40.87 -17.84
C THR A 328 23.66 40.64 -18.29
N VAL A 329 23.14 41.55 -19.12
CA VAL A 329 21.82 41.43 -19.74
C VAL A 329 22.02 41.21 -21.23
N GLU A 330 21.74 40.00 -21.69
CA GLU A 330 21.96 39.55 -23.07
C GLU A 330 20.62 39.14 -23.69
N GLY A 331 19.81 40.15 -24.04
CA GLY A 331 18.42 39.96 -24.47
C GLY A 331 17.54 39.53 -23.30
N LEU A 332 16.98 38.31 -23.39
CA LEU A 332 16.22 37.69 -22.29
C LEU A 332 17.11 36.93 -21.30
N ALA A 333 18.35 36.61 -21.69
CA ALA A 333 19.29 35.89 -20.84
C ALA A 333 19.98 36.84 -19.86
N ARG A 334 20.29 36.31 -18.68
CA ARG A 334 21.06 37.00 -17.64
C ARG A 334 22.17 36.09 -17.16
N PHE A 335 23.38 36.62 -17.04
CA PHE A 335 24.53 35.85 -16.56
C PHE A 335 25.21 36.57 -15.40
N PRO A 336 25.57 35.86 -14.32
CA PRO A 336 26.24 36.48 -13.18
C PRO A 336 27.68 36.88 -13.51
N ILE A 337 28.07 38.05 -13.02
CA ILE A 337 29.45 38.56 -13.00
C ILE A 337 29.95 38.41 -11.57
N ASN A 338 31.10 37.77 -11.37
CA ASN A 338 31.76 37.68 -10.06
C ASN A 338 33.21 38.17 -10.13
N LEU A 339 33.71 38.59 -8.97
CA LEU A 339 35.11 38.98 -8.75
C LEU A 339 35.74 37.98 -7.79
N ARG A 340 36.89 37.40 -8.17
CA ARG A 340 37.53 36.35 -7.37
C ARG A 340 39.03 36.32 -7.60
N TYR A 341 39.80 36.01 -6.56
CA TYR A 341 41.24 35.77 -6.71
C TYR A 341 41.52 34.46 -7.45
N PRO A 342 42.68 34.39 -8.17
CA PRO A 342 43.16 33.15 -8.76
C PRO A 342 43.20 32.02 -7.74
N ARG A 343 42.93 30.80 -8.20
CA ARG A 343 42.77 29.62 -7.32
C ARG A 343 43.96 29.38 -6.41
N GLU A 344 45.18 29.61 -6.90
CA GLU A 344 46.45 29.43 -6.18
C GLU A 344 46.56 30.20 -4.85
N TRP A 345 45.86 31.33 -4.72
CA TRP A 345 45.83 32.13 -3.48
C TRP A 345 44.85 31.59 -2.42
N ARG A 346 44.01 30.62 -2.79
CA ARG A 346 42.88 30.16 -1.96
C ARG A 346 42.67 28.64 -1.98
N ASP A 347 43.66 27.88 -2.44
CA ASP A 347 43.55 26.43 -2.61
C ASP A 347 43.75 25.67 -1.29
N THR A 348 44.45 26.27 -0.31
CA THR A 348 44.74 25.66 1.00
C THR A 348 44.54 26.66 2.14
N PRO A 349 44.30 26.19 3.39
CA PRO A 349 44.20 27.05 4.56
C PRO A 349 45.44 27.94 4.79
N GLN A 350 46.63 27.43 4.47
CA GLN A 350 47.88 28.19 4.56
C GLN A 350 47.91 29.35 3.56
N ARG A 351 47.51 29.09 2.31
CA ARG A 351 47.39 30.15 1.30
C ARG A 351 46.33 31.18 1.64
N LEU A 352 45.21 30.76 2.24
CA LEU A 352 44.21 31.67 2.76
C LEU A 352 44.77 32.57 3.86
N ALA A 353 45.62 32.06 4.76
CA ALA A 353 46.28 32.88 5.77
C ALA A 353 47.27 33.89 5.14
N GLU A 354 47.93 33.52 4.04
CA GLU A 354 48.83 34.39 3.27
C GLU A 354 48.10 35.34 2.30
N LEU A 355 46.77 35.28 2.22
CA LEU A 355 45.99 35.99 1.21
C LEU A 355 46.17 37.52 1.34
N PRO A 356 46.65 38.21 0.29
CA PRO A 356 46.89 39.65 0.35
C PRO A 356 45.61 40.45 0.52
N ILE A 357 45.63 41.45 1.41
CA ILE A 357 44.54 42.39 1.66
C ILE A 357 45.12 43.81 1.63
N LEU A 358 44.44 44.71 0.91
CA LEU A 358 44.74 46.13 0.91
C LEU A 358 43.82 46.84 1.91
N THR A 359 44.40 47.53 2.88
CA THR A 359 43.63 48.28 3.89
C THR A 359 43.14 49.63 3.34
N PRO A 360 42.13 50.28 3.95
CA PRO A 360 41.72 51.64 3.60
C PRO A 360 42.85 52.67 3.71
N THR A 361 43.86 52.40 4.54
CA THR A 361 45.06 53.23 4.71
C THR A 361 46.16 52.94 3.68
N GLY A 362 45.91 52.05 2.70
CA GLY A 362 46.85 51.66 1.65
C GLY A 362 47.94 50.67 2.09
N GLN A 363 47.83 50.10 3.28
CA GLN A 363 48.76 49.08 3.77
C GLN A 363 48.45 47.74 3.13
N GLN A 364 49.50 46.99 2.80
CA GLN A 364 49.39 45.61 2.32
C GLN A 364 49.61 44.67 3.49
N ILE A 365 48.58 43.92 3.86
CA ILE A 365 48.62 42.92 4.92
C ILE A 365 48.17 41.57 4.38
N THR A 366 48.22 40.53 5.22
CA THR A 366 47.65 39.22 4.89
C THR A 366 46.41 38.96 5.72
N LEU A 367 45.52 38.08 5.26
CA LEU A 367 44.35 37.67 6.05
C LEU A 367 44.76 37.11 7.43
N GLY A 368 45.87 36.38 7.49
CA GLY A 368 46.48 35.85 8.71
C GLY A 368 46.92 36.93 9.72
N SER A 369 47.13 38.17 9.26
CA SER A 369 47.45 39.30 10.14
C SER A 369 46.25 39.81 10.94
N VAL A 370 45.02 39.51 10.50
CA VAL A 370 43.77 40.00 11.09
C VAL A 370 42.75 38.91 11.42
N ALA A 371 43.01 37.66 11.03
CA ALA A 371 42.16 36.52 11.32
C ALA A 371 42.97 35.23 11.44
N ARG A 372 42.50 34.31 12.29
CA ARG A 372 43.01 32.93 12.36
C ARG A 372 42.18 32.06 11.43
N VAL A 373 42.86 31.42 10.46
CA VAL A 373 42.23 30.42 9.57
C VAL A 373 42.42 29.03 10.19
N ALA A 374 41.32 28.34 10.47
CA ALA A 374 41.34 26.99 11.05
C ALA A 374 40.38 26.05 10.32
N VAL A 375 40.73 24.77 10.25
CA VAL A 375 39.81 23.72 9.77
C VAL A 375 39.03 23.20 10.97
N THR A 376 37.71 23.21 10.86
CA THR A 376 36.79 22.79 11.92
C THR A 376 35.74 21.84 11.36
N ASP A 377 35.23 20.96 12.21
CA ASP A 377 34.08 20.13 11.89
C ASP A 377 32.80 20.84 12.35
N GLY A 378 31.76 20.74 11.54
CA GLY A 378 30.46 21.34 11.78
C GLY A 378 29.31 20.52 11.20
N PRO A 379 28.07 21.00 11.34
CA PRO A 379 26.90 20.33 10.78
C PRO A 379 26.85 20.51 9.25
N PRO A 380 26.82 19.43 8.44
CA PRO A 380 26.77 19.57 6.98
C PRO A 380 25.41 20.09 6.49
N MET A 381 24.33 19.70 7.16
CA MET A 381 22.97 20.13 6.89
C MET A 381 22.15 19.99 8.18
N LEU A 382 21.36 21.02 8.51
CA LEU A 382 20.47 20.99 9.65
C LEU A 382 19.07 20.58 9.20
N LYS A 383 18.67 19.35 9.54
CA LYS A 383 17.31 18.86 9.34
C LYS A 383 16.47 19.13 10.58
N SER A 384 15.28 19.66 10.36
CA SER A 384 14.30 19.88 11.42
C SER A 384 12.92 19.41 10.99
N GLU A 385 12.14 18.95 11.96
CA GLU A 385 10.75 18.54 11.78
C GLU A 385 9.95 19.14 12.94
N ASN A 386 8.88 19.88 12.62
CA ASN A 386 8.10 20.62 13.61
C ASN A 386 8.96 21.50 14.54
N ALA A 387 9.91 22.24 13.94
CA ALA A 387 10.89 23.10 14.63
C ALA A 387 11.85 22.39 15.61
N ARG A 388 11.96 21.06 15.55
CA ARG A 388 12.92 20.28 16.34
C ARG A 388 13.98 19.65 15.44
N PRO A 389 15.29 19.76 15.77
CA PRO A 389 16.34 19.04 15.07
C PRO A 389 16.06 17.53 15.03
N SER A 390 16.28 16.91 13.88
CA SER A 390 15.93 15.50 13.64
C SER A 390 17.01 14.79 12.84
N GLY A 391 17.44 13.63 13.33
CA GLY A 391 18.32 12.68 12.67
C GLY A 391 17.53 11.49 12.13
N TRP A 392 17.74 11.13 10.88
CA TRP A 392 16.98 10.05 10.23
C TRP A 392 17.87 8.85 9.96
N VAL A 393 17.36 7.67 10.31
CA VAL A 393 17.98 6.38 9.97
C VAL A 393 17.12 5.72 8.92
N TYR A 394 17.69 5.53 7.73
CA TYR A 394 17.05 4.86 6.62
C TYR A 394 17.30 3.36 6.73
N VAL A 395 16.23 2.56 6.73
CA VAL A 395 16.28 1.10 6.86
C VAL A 395 15.56 0.48 5.65
N ASP A 396 16.34 -0.23 4.82
CA ASP A 396 15.81 -1.04 3.72
C ASP A 396 15.48 -2.44 4.20
N VAL A 397 14.38 -3.00 3.68
CA VAL A 397 13.84 -4.30 4.09
C VAL A 397 13.66 -5.18 2.86
N ARG A 398 14.26 -6.37 2.87
CA ARG A 398 14.14 -7.36 1.79
C ARG A 398 13.94 -8.76 2.34
N GLY A 399 13.15 -9.56 1.62
CA GLY A 399 12.92 -10.98 1.93
C GLY A 399 12.07 -11.27 3.17
N ARG A 400 11.57 -10.25 3.87
CA ARG A 400 10.71 -10.37 5.05
C ARG A 400 9.63 -9.29 5.06
N ASP A 401 8.58 -9.51 5.84
CA ASP A 401 7.44 -8.60 5.94
C ASP A 401 7.79 -7.31 6.69
N LEU A 402 7.23 -6.19 6.22
CA LEU A 402 7.53 -4.85 6.73
C LEU A 402 7.12 -4.72 8.20
N ALA A 403 5.94 -5.23 8.56
CA ALA A 403 5.39 -5.09 9.90
C ALA A 403 6.22 -5.83 10.96
N ALA A 404 6.62 -7.08 10.71
CA ALA A 404 7.45 -7.83 11.65
C ALA A 404 8.85 -7.22 11.79
N VAL A 405 9.47 -6.77 10.69
CA VAL A 405 10.79 -6.12 10.75
C VAL A 405 10.70 -4.82 11.56
N ALA A 406 9.66 -4.02 11.37
CA ALA A 406 9.44 -2.81 12.16
C ALA A 406 9.23 -3.12 13.65
N HIS A 407 8.44 -4.14 14.00
CA HIS A 407 8.25 -4.54 15.40
C HIS A 407 9.51 -5.15 16.03
N ASP A 408 10.30 -5.92 15.28
CA ASP A 408 11.58 -6.44 15.73
C ASP A 408 12.57 -5.30 15.97
N LEU A 409 12.60 -4.30 15.08
CA LEU A 409 13.39 -3.10 15.23
C LEU A 409 12.96 -2.28 16.45
N GLN A 410 11.65 -2.07 16.66
CA GLN A 410 11.11 -1.41 17.84
C GLN A 410 11.57 -2.07 19.14
N ARG A 411 11.48 -3.41 19.20
CA ARG A 411 11.92 -4.19 20.37
C ARG A 411 13.43 -4.11 20.57
N ALA A 412 14.22 -4.27 19.51
CA ALA A 412 15.67 -4.24 19.58
C ALA A 412 16.20 -2.86 20.01
N VAL A 413 15.66 -1.79 19.42
CA VAL A 413 16.01 -0.41 19.77
C VAL A 413 15.58 -0.08 21.21
N GLY A 414 14.35 -0.43 21.60
CA GLY A 414 13.85 -0.20 22.96
C GLY A 414 14.66 -0.93 24.04
N ALA A 415 15.24 -2.09 23.73
CA ALA A 415 16.07 -2.85 24.67
C ALA A 415 17.54 -2.39 24.70
N GLN A 416 18.11 -1.99 23.55
CA GLN A 416 19.57 -1.78 23.41
C GLN A 416 19.98 -0.31 23.33
N VAL A 417 19.05 0.62 23.12
CA VAL A 417 19.31 2.05 22.96
C VAL A 417 18.70 2.81 24.12
N LYS A 418 19.56 3.37 24.98
CA LYS A 418 19.14 4.26 26.06
C LYS A 418 19.01 5.68 25.53
N LEU A 419 17.85 6.30 25.71
CA LEU A 419 17.59 7.68 25.30
C LEU A 419 18.01 8.65 26.40
N GLU A 420 18.64 9.76 26.01
CA GLU A 420 18.92 10.87 26.91
C GLU A 420 17.64 11.70 27.15
N PRO A 421 17.52 12.43 28.28
CA PRO A 421 16.36 13.28 28.55
C PRO A 421 16.09 14.29 27.42
N GLY A 422 14.83 14.47 27.05
CA GLY A 422 14.42 15.40 25.98
C GLY A 422 14.55 14.84 24.55
N MET A 423 14.98 13.58 24.41
CA MET A 423 14.98 12.88 23.13
C MET A 423 13.73 12.03 22.90
N SER A 424 13.35 11.88 21.64
CA SER A 424 12.27 10.98 21.21
C SER A 424 12.64 10.24 19.94
N VAL A 425 12.26 8.96 19.88
CA VAL A 425 12.40 8.10 18.70
C VAL A 425 11.01 7.80 18.16
N ALA A 426 10.81 8.06 16.87
CA ALA A 426 9.59 7.74 16.15
C ALA A 426 9.91 6.84 14.94
N TYR A 427 9.00 5.93 14.62
CA TYR A 427 9.09 5.07 13.44
C TYR A 427 8.18 5.64 12.37
N SER A 428 8.72 5.89 11.19
CA SER A 428 8.04 6.52 10.06
C SER A 428 8.35 5.77 8.76
N GLY A 429 8.00 6.35 7.63
CA GLY A 429 7.96 5.67 6.33
C GLY A 429 6.62 4.94 6.15
N GLN A 430 6.63 3.81 5.44
CA GLN A 430 5.40 3.07 5.12
C GLN A 430 4.77 2.41 6.34
N PHE A 431 5.57 2.13 7.37
CA PHE A 431 5.09 1.54 8.61
C PHE A 431 4.08 2.46 9.34
N GLU A 432 4.28 3.78 9.33
CA GLU A 432 3.35 4.75 9.94
C GLU A 432 1.97 4.71 9.28
N TYR A 433 1.96 4.62 7.94
CA TYR A 433 0.72 4.47 7.18
C TYR A 433 0.06 3.11 7.37
N LEU A 434 0.86 2.04 7.50
CA LEU A 434 0.36 0.72 7.84
C LEU A 434 -0.35 0.72 9.21
N GLU A 435 0.26 1.32 10.23
CA GLU A 435 -0.36 1.43 11.57
C GLU A 435 -1.64 2.25 11.53
N ARG A 436 -1.64 3.40 10.84
CA ARG A 436 -2.82 4.26 10.66
C ARG A 436 -3.95 3.53 9.94
N ALA A 437 -3.65 2.89 8.82
CA ALA A 437 -4.62 2.14 8.05
C ALA A 437 -5.18 0.96 8.86
N ASN A 438 -4.34 0.23 9.61
CA ASN A 438 -4.79 -0.85 10.49
C ASN A 438 -5.69 -0.33 11.62
N ALA A 439 -5.36 0.80 12.24
CA ALA A 439 -6.21 1.43 13.25
C ALA A 439 -7.58 1.82 12.66
N ARG A 440 -7.61 2.34 11.43
CA ARG A 440 -8.85 2.67 10.72
C ARG A 440 -9.64 1.41 10.36
N LEU A 441 -8.98 0.35 9.87
CA LEU A 441 -9.61 -0.93 9.54
C LEU A 441 -10.30 -1.58 10.74
N LYS A 442 -9.74 -1.42 11.96
CA LYS A 442 -10.41 -1.86 13.21
C LYS A 442 -11.75 -1.18 13.47
N VAL A 443 -11.99 0.01 12.90
CA VAL A 443 -13.26 0.74 12.98
C VAL A 443 -14.15 0.45 11.76
N VAL A 444 -13.55 0.42 10.57
CA VAL A 444 -14.22 0.19 9.29
C VAL A 444 -14.87 -1.18 9.23
N VAL A 445 -14.19 -2.24 9.69
CA VAL A 445 -14.74 -3.61 9.64
C VAL A 445 -16.01 -3.75 10.50
N PRO A 446 -16.03 -3.35 11.78
CA PRO A 446 -17.26 -3.35 12.57
C PRO A 446 -18.37 -2.49 11.96
N ALA A 447 -18.04 -1.32 11.40
CA ALA A 447 -19.02 -0.47 10.73
C ALA A 447 -19.65 -1.16 9.50
N THR A 448 -18.84 -1.82 8.66
CA THR A 448 -19.34 -2.62 7.54
C THR A 448 -20.24 -3.75 8.01
N LEU A 449 -19.84 -4.50 9.04
CA LEU A 449 -20.65 -5.60 9.58
C LEU A 449 -21.98 -5.09 10.16
N LEU A 450 -21.97 -3.93 10.82
CA LEU A 450 -23.18 -3.29 11.33
C LEU A 450 -24.11 -2.85 10.20
N ILE A 451 -23.58 -2.23 9.15
CA ILE A 451 -24.38 -1.82 7.97
C ILE A 451 -25.00 -3.05 7.31
N ILE A 452 -24.21 -4.10 7.07
CA ILE A 452 -24.72 -5.36 6.51
C ILE A 452 -25.83 -5.92 7.41
N PHE A 453 -25.61 -5.99 8.73
CA PHE A 453 -26.60 -6.48 9.68
C PHE A 453 -27.91 -5.67 9.63
N VAL A 454 -27.84 -4.33 9.63
CA VAL A 454 -29.02 -3.46 9.56
C VAL A 454 -29.78 -3.67 8.26
N LEU A 455 -29.09 -3.78 7.12
CA LEU A 455 -29.75 -4.02 5.83
C LEU A 455 -30.38 -5.41 5.74
N LEU A 456 -29.73 -6.44 6.28
CA LEU A 456 -30.30 -7.77 6.41
C LEU A 456 -31.53 -7.77 7.31
N TYR A 457 -31.48 -7.06 8.44
CA TYR A 457 -32.61 -6.91 9.34
C TYR A 457 -33.78 -6.17 8.68
N LEU A 458 -33.52 -5.10 7.91
CA LEU A 458 -34.57 -4.40 7.15
C LEU A 458 -35.19 -5.29 6.06
N THR A 459 -34.39 -6.17 5.45
CA THR A 459 -34.84 -7.09 4.40
C THR A 459 -35.74 -8.19 4.97
N PHE A 460 -35.30 -8.87 6.04
CA PHE A 460 -35.99 -10.04 6.58
C PHE A 460 -36.96 -9.72 7.72
N ARG A 461 -36.84 -8.53 8.33
CA ARG A 461 -37.56 -8.07 9.54
C ARG A 461 -37.46 -9.05 10.72
N ARG A 462 -36.37 -9.81 10.76
CA ARG A 462 -36.17 -10.93 11.68
C ARG A 462 -34.71 -11.04 12.09
N PHE A 463 -34.48 -11.00 13.39
CA PHE A 463 -33.14 -11.02 13.97
C PHE A 463 -32.43 -12.36 13.73
N ASP A 464 -33.16 -13.47 13.80
CA ASP A 464 -32.62 -14.81 13.58
C ASP A 464 -32.17 -15.05 12.13
N GLU A 465 -32.97 -14.54 11.17
CA GLU A 465 -32.65 -14.59 9.74
C GLU A 465 -31.42 -13.73 9.41
N ALA A 466 -31.34 -12.50 9.96
CA ALA A 466 -30.18 -11.63 9.78
C ALA A 466 -28.90 -12.22 10.39
N LEU A 467 -28.98 -12.75 11.61
CA LEU A 467 -27.82 -13.36 12.30
C LEU A 467 -27.34 -14.62 11.58
N LEU A 468 -28.25 -15.42 11.02
CA LEU A 468 -27.90 -16.57 10.19
C LEU A 468 -27.02 -16.15 9.01
N ILE A 469 -27.43 -15.12 8.27
CA ILE A 469 -26.63 -14.63 7.14
C ILE A 469 -25.30 -14.05 7.63
N MET A 470 -25.29 -13.27 8.72
CA MET A 470 -24.05 -12.76 9.31
C MET A 470 -23.07 -13.87 9.70
N ALA A 471 -23.57 -14.98 10.24
CA ALA A 471 -22.76 -16.14 10.58
C ALA A 471 -22.13 -16.81 9.34
N THR A 472 -22.64 -16.56 8.13
CA THR A 472 -22.03 -17.10 6.91
C THR A 472 -20.79 -16.33 6.44
N LEU A 473 -20.60 -15.07 6.86
CA LEU A 473 -19.51 -14.20 6.37
C LEU A 473 -18.10 -14.74 6.69
N PRO A 474 -17.79 -15.24 7.91
CA PRO A 474 -16.46 -15.78 8.22
C PRO A 474 -16.02 -16.93 7.29
N PHE A 475 -16.98 -17.70 6.77
CA PHE A 475 -16.70 -18.80 5.83
C PHE A 475 -16.30 -18.30 4.44
N ALA A 476 -16.75 -17.11 4.04
CA ALA A 476 -16.25 -16.45 2.84
C ALA A 476 -14.79 -16.00 3.04
N LEU A 477 -14.50 -15.37 4.18
CA LEU A 477 -13.14 -14.91 4.51
C LEU A 477 -12.12 -16.06 4.49
N THR A 478 -12.55 -17.26 4.88
CA THR A 478 -11.72 -18.47 4.87
C THR A 478 -11.10 -18.74 3.51
N GLY A 479 -11.89 -18.72 2.44
CA GLY A 479 -11.39 -18.96 1.08
C GLY A 479 -10.45 -17.86 0.62
N GLY A 480 -10.74 -16.61 0.94
CA GLY A 480 -9.88 -15.48 0.59
C GLY A 480 -8.51 -15.56 1.27
N VAL A 481 -8.48 -15.86 2.57
CA VAL A 481 -7.25 -16.01 3.36
C VAL A 481 -6.39 -17.16 2.84
N TRP A 482 -6.98 -18.33 2.58
CA TRP A 482 -6.27 -19.47 1.99
C TRP A 482 -5.70 -19.14 0.61
N PHE A 483 -6.47 -18.44 -0.22
CA PHE A 483 -6.02 -18.06 -1.55
C PHE A 483 -4.85 -17.07 -1.52
N LEU A 484 -4.86 -16.09 -0.61
CA LEU A 484 -3.70 -15.21 -0.38
C LEU A 484 -2.45 -16.01 -0.02
N TYR A 485 -2.59 -16.98 0.90
CA TYR A 485 -1.47 -17.82 1.33
C TYR A 485 -0.91 -18.70 0.22
N LEU A 486 -1.79 -19.34 -0.57
CA LEU A 486 -1.38 -20.16 -1.71
C LEU A 486 -0.69 -19.34 -2.81
N MET A 487 -1.10 -18.08 -3.00
CA MET A 487 -0.49 -17.17 -3.96
C MET A 487 0.77 -16.47 -3.43
N GLY A 488 1.13 -16.68 -2.15
CA GLY A 488 2.27 -16.01 -1.51
C GLY A 488 2.10 -14.49 -1.39
N TYR A 489 0.86 -14.01 -1.26
CA TYR A 489 0.56 -12.59 -1.07
C TYR A 489 0.61 -12.21 0.42
N HIS A 490 0.81 -10.92 0.69
CA HIS A 490 0.79 -10.36 2.05
C HIS A 490 -0.57 -9.72 2.38
N LEU A 491 -0.85 -9.58 3.67
CA LEU A 491 -1.92 -8.74 4.16
C LEU A 491 -1.55 -7.27 3.97
N SER A 492 -2.42 -6.55 3.27
CA SER A 492 -2.28 -5.13 2.97
C SER A 492 -3.62 -4.42 2.93
N VAL A 493 -3.60 -3.07 2.85
CA VAL A 493 -4.83 -2.29 2.70
C VAL A 493 -5.62 -2.73 1.45
N ALA A 494 -4.92 -3.07 0.36
CA ALA A 494 -5.52 -3.61 -0.86
C ALA A 494 -6.32 -4.91 -0.60
N THR A 495 -5.71 -5.88 0.10
CA THR A 495 -6.41 -7.12 0.45
C THR A 495 -7.58 -6.89 1.42
N GLY A 496 -7.44 -5.94 2.35
CA GLY A 496 -8.50 -5.56 3.29
C GLY A 496 -9.74 -5.02 2.58
N VAL A 497 -9.55 -4.15 1.59
CA VAL A 497 -10.64 -3.66 0.72
C VAL A 497 -11.28 -4.83 -0.06
N GLY A 498 -10.48 -5.78 -0.54
CA GLY A 498 -10.97 -7.02 -1.17
C GLY A 498 -11.85 -7.87 -0.24
N PHE A 499 -11.47 -8.02 1.04
CA PHE A 499 -12.29 -8.74 2.03
C PHE A 499 -13.60 -8.02 2.36
N ILE A 500 -13.59 -6.68 2.42
CA ILE A 500 -14.82 -5.88 2.58
C ILE A 500 -15.75 -6.11 1.39
N ALA A 501 -15.21 -6.15 0.16
CA ALA A 501 -15.99 -6.42 -1.04
C ALA A 501 -16.60 -7.82 -1.00
N LEU A 502 -15.78 -8.81 -0.64
CA LEU A 502 -16.19 -10.19 -0.48
C LEU A 502 -17.31 -10.33 0.56
N ALA A 503 -17.25 -9.62 1.69
CA ALA A 503 -18.28 -9.69 2.72
C ALA A 503 -19.66 -9.27 2.19
N GLY A 504 -19.72 -8.20 1.38
CA GLY A 504 -20.97 -7.76 0.74
C GLY A 504 -21.53 -8.81 -0.24
N VAL A 505 -20.67 -9.42 -1.06
CA VAL A 505 -21.09 -10.46 -2.02
C VAL A 505 -21.46 -11.77 -1.31
N ALA A 506 -20.77 -12.13 -0.23
CA ALA A 506 -21.13 -13.29 0.60
C ALA A 506 -22.52 -13.11 1.24
N ALA A 507 -22.80 -11.91 1.74
CA ALA A 507 -24.13 -11.57 2.27
C ALA A 507 -25.22 -11.69 1.19
N GLU A 508 -24.96 -11.26 -0.05
CA GLU A 508 -25.87 -11.43 -1.20
C GLU A 508 -26.24 -12.90 -1.42
N PHE A 509 -25.27 -13.81 -1.46
CA PHE A 509 -25.55 -15.24 -1.62
C PHE A 509 -26.38 -15.83 -0.48
N GLY A 510 -26.13 -15.37 0.74
CA GLY A 510 -26.89 -15.75 1.91
C GLY A 510 -28.35 -15.31 1.80
N VAL A 511 -28.58 -14.03 1.47
CA VAL A 511 -29.92 -13.44 1.30
C VAL A 511 -30.73 -14.23 0.29
N VAL A 512 -30.18 -14.44 -0.90
CA VAL A 512 -30.94 -15.10 -1.96
C VAL A 512 -31.19 -16.57 -1.62
N MET A 513 -30.26 -17.27 -0.98
CA MET A 513 -30.53 -18.65 -0.52
C MET A 513 -31.69 -18.70 0.47
N LEU A 514 -31.66 -17.84 1.49
CA LEU A 514 -32.65 -17.83 2.55
C LEU A 514 -34.05 -17.47 2.05
N LEU A 515 -34.15 -16.57 1.07
CA LEU A 515 -35.41 -16.20 0.44
C LEU A 515 -36.10 -17.41 -0.21
N TYR A 516 -35.39 -18.19 -1.02
CA TYR A 516 -35.96 -19.37 -1.68
C TYR A 516 -36.40 -20.44 -0.67
N LEU A 517 -35.60 -20.66 0.39
CA LEU A 517 -35.99 -21.58 1.47
C LEU A 517 -37.27 -21.09 2.18
N LYS A 518 -37.42 -19.77 2.34
CA LYS A 518 -38.57 -19.15 2.98
C LYS A 518 -39.82 -19.23 2.11
N HIS A 519 -39.73 -18.91 0.82
CA HIS A 519 -40.85 -19.02 -0.12
C HIS A 519 -41.32 -20.47 -0.24
N ALA A 520 -40.40 -21.43 -0.45
CA ALA A 520 -40.75 -22.85 -0.53
C ALA A 520 -41.49 -23.37 0.72
N LEU A 521 -41.10 -22.90 1.92
CA LEU A 521 -41.81 -23.24 3.15
C LEU A 521 -43.17 -22.52 3.26
N GLN A 522 -43.25 -21.25 2.85
CA GLN A 522 -44.49 -20.47 2.88
C GLN A 522 -45.54 -21.02 1.92
N ASP A 523 -45.16 -21.39 0.71
CA ASP A 523 -46.07 -21.94 -0.31
C ASP A 523 -46.66 -23.28 0.15
N ARG A 524 -45.85 -24.14 0.76
CA ARG A 524 -46.30 -25.42 1.36
C ARG A 524 -47.27 -25.22 2.51
N LEU A 525 -47.01 -24.24 3.38
CA LEU A 525 -47.90 -23.92 4.51
C LEU A 525 -49.20 -23.26 4.04
N ALA A 526 -49.14 -22.39 3.02
CA ALA A 526 -50.31 -21.78 2.40
C ALA A 526 -51.19 -22.82 1.67
N GLY A 527 -50.59 -23.89 1.15
CA GLY A 527 -51.28 -25.05 0.57
C GLY A 527 -52.01 -25.96 1.57
N GLY A 528 -52.07 -25.60 2.86
CA GLY A 528 -52.84 -26.32 3.89
C GLY A 528 -52.11 -27.50 4.54
N ALA A 529 -50.80 -27.64 4.33
CA ALA A 529 -50.03 -28.74 4.91
C ALA A 529 -49.70 -28.49 6.40
N ALA A 530 -49.81 -29.54 7.22
CA ALA A 530 -49.52 -29.46 8.64
C ALA A 530 -48.01 -29.20 8.89
N PRO A 531 -47.65 -28.29 9.82
CA PRO A 531 -46.25 -28.04 10.14
C PRO A 531 -45.61 -29.28 10.76
N SER A 532 -44.77 -29.98 10.00
CA SER A 532 -43.98 -31.13 10.46
C SER A 532 -42.49 -30.94 10.13
N PRO A 533 -41.58 -31.62 10.86
CA PRO A 533 -40.16 -31.63 10.53
C PRO A 533 -39.88 -32.11 9.10
N ASP A 534 -40.63 -33.11 8.62
CA ASP A 534 -40.50 -33.65 7.27
C ASP A 534 -40.94 -32.65 6.20
N LEU A 535 -41.97 -31.85 6.48
CA LEU A 535 -42.41 -30.78 5.59
C LEU A 535 -41.35 -29.69 5.45
N VAL A 536 -40.66 -29.35 6.55
CA VAL A 536 -39.56 -28.39 6.52
C VAL A 536 -38.41 -28.91 5.66
N ASP A 537 -38.07 -30.19 5.78
CA ASP A 537 -36.99 -30.81 5.00
C ASP A 537 -37.32 -30.91 3.52
N ASP A 538 -38.56 -31.26 3.18
CA ASP A 538 -39.01 -31.30 1.79
C ASP A 538 -39.07 -29.90 1.16
N ALA A 539 -39.50 -28.89 1.91
CA ALA A 539 -39.47 -27.50 1.46
C ALA A 539 -38.03 -27.01 1.24
N ILE A 540 -37.09 -27.38 2.13
CA ILE A 540 -35.68 -27.07 1.95
C ILE A 540 -35.11 -27.81 0.74
N ARG A 541 -35.46 -29.08 0.52
CA ARG A 541 -35.02 -29.88 -0.64
C ARG A 541 -35.46 -29.24 -1.95
N GLU A 542 -36.69 -28.77 -2.02
CA GLU A 542 -37.24 -28.07 -3.18
C GLU A 542 -36.55 -26.72 -3.40
N GLY A 543 -36.56 -25.84 -2.39
CA GLY A 543 -35.99 -24.50 -2.49
C GLY A 543 -34.47 -24.49 -2.75
N ALA A 544 -33.75 -25.48 -2.21
CA ALA A 544 -32.32 -25.59 -2.42
C ALA A 544 -31.95 -26.07 -3.84
N VAL A 545 -32.72 -26.99 -4.43
CA VAL A 545 -32.49 -27.48 -5.80
C VAL A 545 -32.76 -26.39 -6.83
N LEU A 546 -33.84 -25.61 -6.64
CA LEU A 546 -34.19 -24.46 -7.49
C LEU A 546 -33.07 -23.40 -7.55
N ARG A 547 -32.19 -23.36 -6.55
CA ARG A 547 -31.12 -22.37 -6.46
C ARG A 547 -29.80 -22.79 -7.10
N VAL A 548 -29.60 -24.09 -7.38
CA VAL A 548 -28.32 -24.61 -7.91
C VAL A 548 -27.92 -23.90 -9.20
N ARG A 549 -28.84 -23.76 -10.16
CA ARG A 549 -28.55 -23.12 -11.45
C ARG A 549 -28.28 -21.62 -11.32
N PRO A 550 -29.16 -20.79 -10.71
CA PRO A 550 -28.85 -19.38 -10.50
C PRO A 550 -27.56 -19.12 -9.73
N LYS A 551 -27.28 -19.87 -8.65
CA LYS A 551 -26.02 -19.73 -7.90
C LYS A 551 -24.82 -20.09 -8.76
N ALA A 552 -24.86 -21.23 -9.46
CA ALA A 552 -23.75 -21.65 -10.32
C ALA A 552 -23.45 -20.60 -11.40
N MET A 553 -24.48 -19.98 -12.00
CA MET A 553 -24.30 -18.89 -12.96
C MET A 553 -23.64 -17.66 -12.33
N THR A 554 -24.13 -17.18 -11.18
CA THR A 554 -23.54 -16.01 -10.50
C THR A 554 -22.08 -16.26 -10.13
N VAL A 555 -21.78 -17.43 -9.55
CA VAL A 555 -20.41 -17.82 -9.19
C VAL A 555 -19.52 -17.89 -10.42
N ALA A 556 -19.99 -18.51 -11.50
CA ALA A 556 -19.23 -18.60 -12.75
C ALA A 556 -18.91 -17.23 -13.35
N VAL A 557 -19.88 -16.31 -13.38
CA VAL A 557 -19.68 -14.95 -13.92
C VAL A 557 -18.72 -14.14 -13.06
N ILE A 558 -18.83 -14.23 -11.72
CA ILE A 558 -17.91 -13.51 -10.82
C ILE A 558 -16.49 -14.08 -10.93
N LEU A 559 -16.33 -15.41 -10.91
CA LEU A 559 -15.02 -16.04 -11.10
C LEU A 559 -14.44 -15.66 -12.47
N ALA A 560 -15.23 -15.75 -13.55
CA ALA A 560 -14.79 -15.39 -14.90
C ALA A 560 -14.38 -13.91 -15.02
N GLY A 561 -15.05 -13.01 -14.28
CA GLY A 561 -14.69 -11.58 -14.24
C GLY A 561 -13.46 -11.27 -13.39
N LEU A 562 -13.20 -12.03 -12.32
CA LEU A 562 -12.09 -11.79 -11.39
C LEU A 562 -10.80 -12.52 -11.79
N VAL A 563 -10.88 -13.69 -12.44
CA VAL A 563 -9.71 -14.47 -12.90
C VAL A 563 -8.75 -13.61 -13.74
N PRO A 564 -9.20 -12.85 -14.77
CA PRO A 564 -8.30 -12.01 -15.56
C PRO A 564 -7.60 -10.92 -14.73
N ILE A 565 -8.20 -10.45 -13.65
CA ILE A 565 -7.64 -9.41 -12.78
C ILE A 565 -6.54 -10.00 -11.88
N VAL A 566 -6.72 -11.24 -11.40
CA VAL A 566 -5.74 -11.92 -10.54
C VAL A 566 -4.50 -12.38 -11.32
N TRP A 567 -4.69 -12.92 -12.53
CA TRP A 567 -3.59 -13.41 -13.36
C TRP A 567 -3.11 -12.41 -14.42
N GLY A 568 -3.69 -11.21 -14.46
CA GLY A 568 -3.25 -10.15 -15.36
C GLY A 568 -1.80 -9.77 -15.08
N SER A 569 -1.00 -9.65 -16.14
CA SER A 569 0.38 -9.13 -16.07
C SER A 569 0.42 -7.72 -16.65
N GLY A 570 1.06 -6.79 -15.95
CA GLY A 570 1.28 -5.43 -16.45
C GLY A 570 1.35 -4.40 -15.33
N THR A 571 1.63 -3.16 -15.68
CA THR A 571 1.71 -2.04 -14.73
C THR A 571 0.39 -1.89 -13.97
N GLY A 572 0.45 -1.89 -12.63
CA GLY A 572 -0.72 -1.76 -11.77
C GLY A 572 -1.49 -3.06 -11.52
N SER A 573 -1.11 -4.16 -12.19
CA SER A 573 -1.66 -5.49 -11.90
C SER A 573 -1.40 -5.92 -10.46
N GLU A 574 -0.36 -5.37 -9.83
CA GLU A 574 0.01 -5.70 -8.47
C GLU A 574 -1.11 -5.31 -7.51
N VAL A 575 -1.52 -4.06 -7.47
CA VAL A 575 -2.61 -3.62 -6.59
C VAL A 575 -3.93 -4.35 -6.91
N MET A 576 -4.27 -4.50 -8.19
CA MET A 576 -5.54 -5.08 -8.62
C MET A 576 -5.67 -6.57 -8.27
N SER A 577 -4.61 -7.36 -8.47
CA SER A 577 -4.61 -8.78 -8.10
C SER A 577 -4.73 -8.98 -6.58
N ARG A 578 -4.15 -8.09 -5.76
CA ARG A 578 -4.28 -8.17 -4.28
C ARG A 578 -5.67 -7.77 -3.79
N ILE A 579 -6.39 -6.89 -4.50
CA ILE A 579 -7.81 -6.62 -4.21
C ILE A 579 -8.69 -7.80 -4.64
N ALA A 580 -8.43 -8.39 -5.81
CA ALA A 580 -9.26 -9.43 -6.40
C ALA A 580 -9.04 -10.82 -5.79
N ALA A 581 -7.84 -11.14 -5.31
CA ALA A 581 -7.49 -12.44 -4.77
C ALA A 581 -8.38 -12.88 -3.57
N PRO A 582 -8.63 -12.02 -2.55
CA PRO A 582 -9.58 -12.35 -1.49
C PRO A 582 -10.97 -12.68 -2.02
N MET A 583 -11.47 -11.89 -2.98
CA MET A 583 -12.78 -12.11 -3.59
C MET A 583 -12.82 -13.43 -4.36
N LEU A 584 -11.80 -13.73 -5.15
CA LEU A 584 -11.73 -14.97 -5.94
C LEU A 584 -11.70 -16.20 -5.04
N GLY A 585 -10.82 -16.23 -4.03
CA GLY A 585 -10.75 -17.33 -3.06
C GLY A 585 -12.04 -17.48 -2.26
N GLY A 586 -12.59 -16.36 -1.78
CA GLY A 586 -13.85 -16.36 -1.04
C GLY A 586 -15.05 -16.75 -1.89
N MET A 587 -15.03 -16.51 -3.20
CA MET A 587 -16.06 -16.94 -4.15
C MET A 587 -16.08 -18.46 -4.36
N VAL A 588 -15.02 -19.17 -3.98
CA VAL A 588 -15.03 -20.64 -3.95
C VAL A 588 -15.71 -21.14 -2.69
N THR A 589 -15.36 -20.59 -1.52
CA THR A 589 -15.87 -21.10 -0.24
C THR A 589 -17.26 -20.57 0.12
N ALA A 590 -17.57 -19.30 -0.17
CA ALA A 590 -18.84 -18.67 0.23
C ALA A 590 -20.08 -19.32 -0.40
N PRO A 591 -20.12 -19.64 -1.70
CA PRO A 591 -21.29 -20.28 -2.30
C PRO A 591 -21.44 -21.73 -1.84
N LEU A 592 -20.34 -22.48 -1.75
CA LEU A 592 -20.34 -23.85 -1.26
C LEU A 592 -20.85 -23.91 0.18
N LEU A 593 -20.26 -23.11 1.07
CA LEU A 593 -20.63 -23.11 2.48
C LEU A 593 -22.03 -22.51 2.69
N SER A 594 -22.45 -21.49 1.94
CA SER A 594 -23.83 -20.98 2.03
C SER A 594 -24.88 -21.97 1.53
N LEU A 595 -24.56 -22.81 0.54
CA LEU A 595 -25.44 -23.87 0.06
C LEU A 595 -25.70 -24.95 1.10
N PHE A 596 -24.78 -25.18 2.04
CA PHE A 596 -24.94 -26.22 3.07
C PHE A 596 -25.29 -25.66 4.45
N ILE A 597 -24.63 -24.57 4.87
CA ILE A 597 -24.82 -23.97 6.20
C ILE A 597 -26.20 -23.32 6.32
N VAL A 598 -26.64 -22.57 5.30
CA VAL A 598 -27.95 -21.88 5.38
C VAL A 598 -29.09 -22.90 5.51
N PRO A 599 -29.19 -23.96 4.68
CA PRO A 599 -30.15 -25.04 4.90
C PRO A 599 -30.04 -25.75 6.24
N ALA A 600 -28.82 -26.09 6.68
CA ALA A 600 -28.60 -26.81 7.94
C ALA A 600 -29.12 -26.03 9.16
N VAL A 601 -28.75 -24.75 9.24
CA VAL A 601 -29.18 -23.89 10.35
C VAL A 601 -30.66 -23.54 10.22
N TYR A 602 -31.16 -23.30 9.00
CA TYR A 602 -32.58 -23.05 8.79
C TYR A 602 -33.44 -24.24 9.20
N ALA A 603 -33.03 -25.48 8.87
CA ALA A 603 -33.67 -26.71 9.34
C ALA A 603 -33.67 -26.77 10.87
N LEU A 604 -32.53 -26.53 11.53
CA LEU A 604 -32.43 -26.55 13.00
C LEU A 604 -33.33 -25.51 13.67
N LEU A 605 -33.41 -24.29 13.12
CA LEU A 605 -34.25 -23.21 13.64
C LEU A 605 -35.75 -23.50 13.47
N ARG A 606 -36.15 -24.05 12.30
CA ARG A 606 -37.56 -24.27 11.97
C ARG A 606 -38.12 -25.58 12.51
N ARG A 607 -37.32 -26.65 12.58
CA ARG A 607 -37.71 -27.90 13.24
C ARG A 607 -38.01 -27.70 14.73
N ARG A 608 -37.25 -26.84 15.43
CA ARG A 608 -37.47 -26.54 16.85
C ARG A 608 -38.73 -25.73 17.13
N ARG A 609 -39.18 -24.91 16.17
CA ARG A 609 -40.32 -24.01 16.34
C ARG A 609 -41.67 -24.64 15.95
N ASN A 610 -41.61 -25.72 15.19
CA ASN A 610 -42.75 -26.50 14.71
C ASN A 610 -42.78 -27.92 15.31
N ALA A 611 -41.96 -28.19 16.33
CA ALA A 611 -42.15 -29.35 17.18
C ALA A 611 -43.38 -29.09 18.08
N PRO A 612 -44.27 -30.06 18.28
CA PRO A 612 -45.45 -29.90 19.13
C PRO A 612 -45.10 -29.50 20.56
#